data_AF-A0A0N1GET0-F1
#
_entry.id   AF-A0A0N1GET0-F1
#
_cell.length_a   1.000
_cell.length_b   1.000
_cell.length_c   1.000
_cell.angle_alpha   90.00
_cell.angle_beta   90.00
_cell.angle_gamma   90.00
#
_symmetry.space_group_name_H-M   'P 1'
#
loop_
_entity.id
_entity.type
_entity.pdbx_description
1 polymer ?
#
loop_
_entity_poly.entity_id
_entity_poly.type
_entity_poly.pdbx_seq_one_letter_code
_entity_poly.pdbx_strand_id
1 'polypeptide(L)'
;QRARAVRIWAASGALAAAAGPALGGLLVESSWQWVFLVNVPVGILALTTGTRYVPADSRPTLARTLPDILGTAVLTTTIGSLSLTLVKGPDWGWTSKETMLALALTIVGALAFGARIARHPAPVIAPALLRVRSFAWSNAVGLLFSLAFGANLLAIILWMQQTWGYSALRTGLAVAPGPLMVPVFAAIAQRIAHRVSTGAITAAGSVLYGLASALLALRVGTTPHYASEMLPSSLLSGAGVGLALPTILAAATTDLPAAQAATGSAVVTMSRQIGTTLGVAALVAVLASASPADDGHAAFVQGWWIITSAALLSALAALGMTPRRSENASATAAVRTPPSTSVEGS
;
A
#
# COMPACT_ATOMS: atom_id res chain seq x y z
N GLN A 1 -16.73 12.66 20.23
CA GLN A 1 -17.54 12.06 19.12
C GLN A 1 -16.66 11.58 17.95
N ARG A 2 -15.74 12.40 17.41
CA ARG A 2 -14.80 12.00 16.33
C ARG A 2 -14.01 10.71 16.62
N ALA A 3 -13.40 10.58 17.79
CA ALA A 3 -12.65 9.37 18.17
C ALA A 3 -13.53 8.09 18.19
N ARG A 4 -14.80 8.19 18.63
CA ARG A 4 -15.75 7.06 18.61
C ARG A 4 -16.13 6.68 17.18
N ALA A 5 -16.37 7.65 16.32
CA ALA A 5 -16.68 7.43 14.91
C ALA A 5 -15.50 6.78 14.16
N VAL A 6 -14.27 7.27 14.37
CA VAL A 6 -13.04 6.70 13.79
C VAL A 6 -12.82 5.25 14.25
N ARG A 7 -13.08 4.94 15.53
CA ARG A 7 -12.99 3.54 16.01
C ARG A 7 -14.02 2.62 15.37
N ILE A 8 -15.27 3.07 15.22
CA ILE A 8 -16.33 2.28 14.56
C ILE A 8 -15.94 2.03 13.11
N TRP A 9 -15.51 3.08 12.39
CA TRP A 9 -15.03 2.97 11.02
C TRP A 9 -13.86 1.98 10.88
N ALA A 10 -12.86 2.07 11.76
CA ALA A 10 -11.73 1.14 11.77
C ALA A 10 -12.14 -0.30 12.08
N ALA A 11 -13.06 -0.51 13.04
CA ALA A 11 -13.58 -1.83 13.38
C ALA A 11 -14.41 -2.44 12.23
N SER A 12 -15.21 -1.63 11.53
CA SER A 12 -15.94 -2.06 10.34
C SER A 12 -14.99 -2.45 9.21
N GLY A 13 -13.94 -1.65 8.96
CA GLY A 13 -12.93 -1.97 7.95
C GLY A 13 -12.16 -3.26 8.26
N ALA A 14 -11.82 -3.48 9.54
CA ALA A 14 -11.22 -4.71 10.03
C ALA A 14 -12.09 -5.94 9.79
N LEU A 15 -13.37 -5.86 10.16
CA LEU A 15 -14.34 -6.93 9.97
C LEU A 15 -14.54 -7.24 8.48
N ALA A 16 -14.63 -6.19 7.65
CA ALA A 16 -14.74 -6.33 6.20
C ALA A 16 -13.49 -6.98 5.59
N ALA A 17 -12.29 -6.62 6.04
CA ALA A 17 -11.04 -7.20 5.56
C ALA A 17 -10.91 -8.69 5.93
N ALA A 18 -11.44 -9.10 7.08
CA ALA A 18 -11.43 -10.49 7.54
C ALA A 18 -12.52 -11.35 6.88
N ALA A 19 -13.75 -10.83 6.80
CA ALA A 19 -14.88 -11.54 6.20
C ALA A 19 -14.85 -11.52 4.67
N GLY A 20 -14.20 -10.51 4.08
CA GLY A 20 -14.17 -10.26 2.64
C GLY A 20 -13.71 -11.46 1.81
N PRO A 21 -12.56 -12.09 2.09
CA PRO A 21 -12.11 -13.27 1.35
C PRO A 21 -13.09 -14.46 1.42
N ALA A 22 -13.67 -14.73 2.59
CA ALA A 22 -14.62 -15.83 2.77
C ALA A 22 -15.96 -15.56 2.05
N LEU A 23 -16.52 -14.36 2.21
CA LEU A 23 -17.74 -13.94 1.52
C LEU A 23 -17.53 -13.87 0.00
N GLY A 24 -16.38 -13.34 -0.44
CA GLY A 24 -16.00 -13.30 -1.85
C GLY A 24 -15.87 -14.70 -2.44
N GLY A 25 -15.24 -15.63 -1.71
CA GLY A 25 -15.13 -17.04 -2.11
C GLY A 25 -16.50 -17.69 -2.29
N LEU A 26 -17.44 -17.47 -1.37
CA LEU A 26 -18.82 -17.97 -1.45
C LEU A 26 -19.56 -17.44 -2.69
N LEU A 27 -19.40 -16.14 -2.99
CA LEU A 27 -20.01 -15.53 -4.17
C LEU A 27 -19.43 -16.12 -5.46
N VAL A 28 -18.10 -16.31 -5.51
CA VAL A 28 -17.41 -16.89 -6.68
C VAL A 28 -17.80 -18.34 -6.92
N GLU A 29 -18.02 -19.14 -5.87
CA GLU A 29 -18.50 -20.53 -6.03
C GLU A 29 -19.87 -20.60 -6.71
N SER A 30 -20.74 -19.61 -6.49
CA SER A 30 -22.03 -19.52 -7.20
C SER A 30 -21.83 -19.02 -8.62
N SER A 31 -21.21 -17.85 -8.76
CA SER A 31 -20.85 -17.24 -10.05
C SER A 31 -20.06 -15.96 -9.78
N TRP A 32 -18.96 -15.76 -10.50
CA TRP A 32 -18.07 -14.61 -10.31
C TRP A 32 -18.78 -13.25 -10.49
N GLN A 33 -19.87 -13.20 -11.27
CA GLN A 33 -20.69 -12.00 -11.49
C GLN A 33 -21.30 -11.46 -10.20
N TRP A 34 -21.58 -12.33 -9.21
CA TRP A 34 -22.14 -11.92 -7.93
C TRP A 34 -21.20 -11.03 -7.11
N VAL A 35 -19.88 -11.14 -7.32
CA VAL A 35 -18.89 -10.25 -6.70
C VAL A 35 -19.09 -8.80 -7.15
N PHE A 36 -19.63 -8.57 -8.35
CA PHE A 36 -19.98 -7.24 -8.83
C PHE A 36 -21.39 -6.83 -8.39
N LEU A 37 -22.37 -7.74 -8.50
CA LEU A 37 -23.76 -7.45 -8.16
C LEU A 37 -23.97 -7.11 -6.68
N VAL A 38 -23.20 -7.72 -5.76
CA VAL A 38 -23.31 -7.42 -4.32
C VAL A 38 -22.95 -5.97 -3.98
N ASN A 39 -22.12 -5.31 -4.80
CA ASN A 39 -21.74 -3.91 -4.60
C ASN A 39 -22.87 -2.94 -4.97
N VAL A 40 -23.78 -3.33 -5.88
CA VAL A 40 -24.89 -2.47 -6.34
C VAL A 40 -25.82 -2.05 -5.20
N PRO A 41 -26.40 -2.97 -4.39
CA PRO A 41 -27.28 -2.57 -3.29
C PRO A 41 -26.53 -1.79 -2.20
N VAL A 42 -25.27 -2.14 -1.93
CA VAL A 42 -24.41 -1.41 -0.97
C VAL A 42 -24.17 0.03 -1.46
N GLY A 43 -23.89 0.22 -2.75
CA GLY A 43 -23.74 1.53 -3.37
C GLY A 43 -25.00 2.38 -3.31
N ILE A 44 -26.17 1.78 -3.61
CA ILE A 44 -27.48 2.46 -3.49
C ILE A 44 -27.72 2.88 -2.04
N LEU A 45 -27.45 2.02 -1.06
CA LEU A 45 -27.61 2.35 0.35
C LEU A 45 -26.67 3.49 0.77
N ALA A 46 -25.41 3.46 0.34
CA ALA A 46 -24.44 4.50 0.63
C ALA A 46 -24.84 5.85 0.02
N LEU A 47 -25.32 5.87 -1.23
CA LEU A 47 -25.81 7.09 -1.89
C LEU A 47 -27.07 7.65 -1.22
N THR A 48 -28.04 6.79 -0.93
CA THR A 48 -29.31 7.21 -0.29
C THR A 48 -29.08 7.71 1.13
N THR A 49 -28.25 7.05 1.93
CA THR A 49 -27.90 7.53 3.28
C THR A 49 -27.02 8.78 3.23
N GLY A 50 -26.07 8.85 2.29
CA GLY A 50 -25.23 10.01 2.07
C GLY A 50 -26.05 11.26 1.77
N THR A 51 -26.95 11.19 0.78
CA THR A 51 -27.83 12.31 0.40
C THR A 51 -28.80 12.74 1.50
N ARG A 52 -29.21 11.82 2.39
CA ARG A 52 -30.17 12.11 3.47
C ARG A 52 -29.54 12.64 4.75
N TYR A 53 -28.35 12.16 5.13
CA TYR A 53 -27.76 12.41 6.45
C TYR A 53 -26.51 13.27 6.43
N VAL A 54 -25.82 13.41 5.28
CA VAL A 54 -24.68 14.32 5.17
C VAL A 54 -25.24 15.72 4.93
N PRO A 55 -25.02 16.69 5.84
CA PRO A 55 -25.45 18.06 5.63
C PRO A 55 -24.83 18.61 4.35
N ALA A 56 -25.59 19.39 3.57
CA ALA A 56 -25.00 20.17 2.49
C ALA A 56 -23.90 21.06 3.09
N ASP A 57 -22.67 20.91 2.60
CA ASP A 57 -21.52 21.59 3.19
C ASP A 57 -21.59 23.09 2.85
N SER A 58 -21.91 23.93 3.84
CA SER A 58 -22.11 25.38 3.67
C SER A 58 -20.82 26.20 3.67
N ARG A 59 -19.64 25.59 3.47
CA ARG A 59 -18.35 26.29 3.49
C ARG A 59 -17.73 26.41 2.09
N PRO A 60 -17.95 27.52 1.38
CA PRO A 60 -17.20 27.84 0.18
C PRO A 60 -15.82 28.37 0.60
N THR A 61 -14.89 27.49 0.96
CA THR A 61 -13.52 27.92 1.30
C THR A 61 -12.50 26.92 0.79
N LEU A 62 -12.15 27.07 -0.49
CA LEU A 62 -10.78 27.06 -1.02
C LEU A 62 -10.92 27.58 -2.45
N ALA A 63 -10.09 28.56 -2.84
CA ALA A 63 -10.14 29.18 -4.15
C ALA A 63 -10.21 28.10 -5.24
N ARG A 64 -11.20 28.24 -6.15
CA ARG A 64 -11.44 27.37 -7.31
C ARG A 64 -10.29 27.49 -8.32
N THR A 65 -9.08 27.07 -7.97
CA THR A 65 -8.12 26.64 -8.98
C THR A 65 -8.65 25.33 -9.52
N LEU A 66 -9.07 25.32 -10.78
CA LEU A 66 -9.46 24.10 -11.48
C LEU A 66 -8.37 23.05 -11.26
N PRO A 67 -8.71 21.83 -10.81
CA PRO A 67 -7.75 20.74 -10.73
C PRO A 67 -7.07 20.58 -12.08
N ASP A 68 -5.79 20.21 -12.09
CA ASP A 68 -5.07 19.96 -13.34
C ASP A 68 -5.62 18.69 -14.02
N ILE A 69 -6.73 18.87 -14.76
CA ILE A 69 -7.48 17.79 -15.43
C ILE A 69 -6.58 17.09 -16.45
N LEU A 70 -5.80 17.86 -17.20
CA LEU A 70 -4.86 17.31 -18.18
C LEU A 70 -3.74 16.52 -17.49
N GLY A 71 -3.17 17.04 -16.40
CA GLY A 71 -2.18 16.30 -15.61
C GLY A 71 -2.76 15.02 -15.02
N THR A 72 -3.99 15.06 -14.55
CA THR A 72 -4.72 13.89 -14.06
C THR A 72 -4.93 12.87 -15.18
N ALA A 73 -5.38 13.30 -16.36
CA ALA A 73 -5.57 12.43 -17.52
C ALA A 73 -4.26 11.76 -17.96
N VAL A 74 -3.18 12.55 -18.11
CA VAL A 74 -1.85 12.03 -18.47
C VAL A 74 -1.37 11.01 -17.44
N LEU A 75 -1.55 11.29 -16.15
CA LEU A 75 -1.17 10.39 -15.07
C LEU A 75 -1.96 9.07 -15.12
N THR A 76 -3.28 9.15 -15.26
CA THR A 76 -4.17 7.99 -15.39
C THR A 76 -3.80 7.14 -16.60
N THR A 77 -3.59 7.77 -17.76
CA THR A 77 -3.18 7.07 -18.98
C THR A 77 -1.82 6.39 -18.80
N THR A 78 -0.86 7.06 -18.15
CA THR A 78 0.49 6.51 -17.90
C THR A 78 0.46 5.27 -17.00
N ILE A 79 -0.28 5.33 -15.88
CA ILE A 79 -0.42 4.18 -14.98
C ILE A 79 -1.21 3.06 -15.67
N GLY A 80 -2.26 3.41 -16.40
CA GLY A 80 -3.08 2.46 -17.15
C GLY A 80 -2.27 1.72 -18.20
N SER A 81 -1.45 2.43 -18.98
CA SER A 81 -0.59 1.82 -19.99
C SER A 81 0.53 0.98 -19.37
N LEU A 82 1.09 1.40 -18.24
CA LEU A 82 2.08 0.61 -17.49
C LEU A 82 1.46 -0.71 -17.02
N SER A 83 0.29 -0.62 -16.38
CA SER A 83 -0.48 -1.78 -15.92
C SER A 83 -0.83 -2.71 -17.09
N LEU A 84 -1.26 -2.17 -18.22
CA LEU A 84 -1.58 -2.94 -19.42
C LEU A 84 -0.36 -3.69 -19.95
N THR A 85 0.78 -2.99 -20.10
CA THR A 85 2.04 -3.57 -20.57
C THR A 85 2.46 -4.76 -19.69
N LEU A 86 2.36 -4.57 -18.37
CA LEU A 86 2.79 -5.55 -17.39
C LEU A 86 1.86 -6.77 -17.31
N VAL A 87 0.55 -6.56 -17.37
CA VAL A 87 -0.45 -7.63 -17.25
C VAL A 87 -0.61 -8.41 -18.56
N LYS A 88 -0.58 -7.73 -19.71
CA LYS A 88 -0.77 -8.35 -21.03
C LYS A 88 0.52 -8.71 -21.76
N GLY A 89 1.67 -8.24 -21.28
CA GLY A 89 2.98 -8.57 -21.84
C GLY A 89 3.21 -10.08 -22.01
N PRO A 90 2.89 -10.94 -21.01
CA PRO A 90 3.00 -12.39 -21.17
C PRO A 90 2.08 -12.97 -22.25
N ASP A 91 0.84 -12.48 -22.35
CA ASP A 91 -0.16 -12.97 -23.32
C ASP A 91 0.17 -12.53 -24.75
N TRP A 92 0.56 -11.27 -24.93
CA TRP A 92 0.86 -10.67 -26.23
C TRP A 92 2.29 -10.94 -26.70
N GLY A 93 3.18 -11.31 -25.78
CA GLY A 93 4.62 -11.32 -25.99
C GLY A 93 5.23 -9.93 -25.75
N TRP A 94 6.40 -9.92 -25.11
CA TRP A 94 7.09 -8.68 -24.70
C TRP A 94 7.56 -7.81 -25.88
N THR A 95 7.77 -8.40 -27.05
CA THR A 95 8.22 -7.73 -28.27
C THR A 95 7.10 -7.45 -29.27
N SER A 96 5.85 -7.75 -28.93
CA SER A 96 4.71 -7.45 -29.80
C SER A 96 4.48 -5.95 -29.95
N LYS A 97 3.88 -5.56 -31.08
CA LYS A 97 3.53 -4.16 -31.36
C LYS A 97 2.63 -3.57 -30.27
N GLU A 98 1.70 -4.36 -29.73
CA GLU A 98 0.77 -3.95 -28.67
C GLU A 98 1.51 -3.64 -27.37
N THR A 99 2.41 -4.52 -26.93
CA THR A 99 3.22 -4.31 -25.72
C THR A 99 4.17 -3.12 -25.90
N MET A 100 4.82 -3.00 -27.06
CA MET A 100 5.72 -1.88 -27.34
C MET A 100 4.99 -0.53 -27.39
N LEU A 101 3.78 -0.47 -27.94
CA LEU A 101 2.95 0.74 -27.95
C LEU A 101 2.52 1.12 -26.53
N ALA A 102 2.09 0.16 -25.72
CA ALA A 102 1.71 0.42 -24.32
C ALA A 102 2.91 0.88 -23.49
N LEU A 103 4.09 0.31 -23.72
CA LEU A 103 5.34 0.74 -23.07
C LEU A 103 5.76 2.13 -23.53
N ALA A 104 5.70 2.43 -24.82
CA ALA A 104 6.00 3.76 -25.36
C ALA A 104 5.05 4.81 -24.79
N LEU A 105 3.74 4.52 -24.73
CA LEU A 105 2.74 5.40 -24.13
C LEU A 105 3.04 5.67 -22.64
N THR A 106 3.52 4.65 -21.93
CA THR A 106 3.95 4.79 -20.53
C THR A 106 5.15 5.73 -20.39
N ILE A 107 6.18 5.54 -21.22
CA ILE A 107 7.40 6.37 -21.17
C ILE A 107 7.06 7.82 -21.54
N VAL A 108 6.34 8.03 -22.63
CA VAL A 108 5.93 9.36 -23.10
C VAL A 108 5.02 10.04 -22.07
N GLY A 109 4.04 9.32 -21.52
CA GLY A 109 3.14 9.81 -20.49
C GLY A 109 3.89 10.21 -19.20
N ALA A 110 4.84 9.40 -18.75
CA ALA A 110 5.67 9.70 -17.59
C ALA A 110 6.53 10.96 -17.80
N LEU A 111 7.15 11.11 -18.98
CA LEU A 111 7.91 12.32 -19.34
C LEU A 111 7.01 13.55 -19.43
N ALA A 112 5.83 13.43 -20.05
CA ALA A 112 4.86 14.52 -20.16
C ALA A 112 4.34 14.96 -18.79
N PHE A 113 4.06 14.00 -17.91
CA PHE A 113 3.64 14.27 -16.54
C PHE A 113 4.73 14.96 -15.73
N GLY A 114 5.99 14.48 -15.84
CA GLY A 114 7.13 15.12 -15.20
C GLY A 114 7.34 16.56 -15.66
N ALA A 115 7.26 16.80 -16.97
CA ALA A 115 7.35 18.15 -17.55
C ALA A 115 6.20 19.06 -17.08
N ARG A 116 4.98 18.52 -16.94
CA ARG A 116 3.81 19.27 -16.47
C ARG A 116 3.90 19.61 -15.00
N ILE A 117 4.32 18.67 -14.15
CA ILE A 117 4.60 18.93 -12.73
C ILE A 117 5.60 20.07 -12.55
N ALA A 118 6.64 20.14 -13.39
CA ALA A 118 7.68 21.15 -13.28
C ALA A 118 7.24 22.55 -13.74
N ARG A 119 6.22 22.67 -14.59
CA ARG A 119 5.84 23.92 -15.27
C ARG A 119 4.45 24.44 -14.91
N HIS A 120 3.55 23.62 -14.38
CA HIS A 120 2.17 24.03 -14.12
C HIS A 120 2.08 24.92 -12.86
N PRO A 121 1.29 26.02 -12.86
CA PRO A 121 1.15 26.91 -11.70
C PRO A 121 0.51 26.24 -10.47
N ALA A 122 -0.30 25.20 -10.70
CA ALA A 122 -0.95 24.40 -9.66
C ALA A 122 -0.87 22.90 -10.05
N PRO A 123 0.30 22.25 -9.94
CA PRO A 123 0.48 20.87 -10.40
C PRO A 123 -0.25 19.89 -9.48
N VAL A 124 -0.71 18.76 -10.04
CA VAL A 124 -1.36 17.68 -9.27
C VAL A 124 -0.50 17.21 -8.10
N ILE A 125 0.82 17.12 -8.32
CA ILE A 125 1.82 16.82 -7.30
C ILE A 125 2.81 17.98 -7.25
N ALA A 126 2.76 18.79 -6.21
CA ALA A 126 3.74 19.85 -6.03
C ALA A 126 5.14 19.25 -5.82
N PRO A 127 6.16 19.62 -6.62
CA PRO A 127 7.54 19.13 -6.44
C PRO A 127 8.09 19.36 -5.02
N ALA A 128 7.60 20.42 -4.36
CA ALA A 128 7.94 20.74 -2.97
C ALA A 128 7.56 19.61 -2.00
N LEU A 129 6.50 18.83 -2.28
CA LEU A 129 6.12 17.67 -1.48
C LEU A 129 7.21 16.60 -1.50
N LEU A 130 7.80 16.33 -2.68
CA LEU A 130 8.88 15.34 -2.84
C LEU A 130 10.20 15.77 -2.18
N ARG A 131 10.34 17.07 -1.85
CA ARG A 131 11.47 17.56 -1.04
C ARG A 131 11.27 17.28 0.45
N VAL A 132 10.03 17.07 0.90
CA VAL A 132 9.75 16.64 2.27
C VAL A 132 10.22 15.20 2.43
N ARG A 133 11.26 15.01 3.22
CA ARG A 133 11.95 13.72 3.38
C ARG A 133 10.99 12.60 3.80
N SER A 134 10.15 12.84 4.82
CA SER A 134 9.18 11.87 5.31
C SER A 134 8.18 11.47 4.22
N PHE A 135 7.69 12.42 3.43
CA PHE A 135 6.81 12.15 2.30
C PHE A 135 7.49 11.33 1.20
N ALA A 136 8.70 11.70 0.78
CA ALA A 136 9.45 10.99 -0.25
C ALA A 136 9.75 9.53 0.15
N TRP A 137 10.26 9.33 1.37
CA TRP A 137 10.53 7.98 1.86
C TRP A 137 9.25 7.18 2.12
N SER A 138 8.17 7.80 2.60
CA SER A 138 6.88 7.09 2.76
C SER A 138 6.32 6.62 1.42
N ASN A 139 6.52 7.38 0.34
CA ASN A 139 6.13 6.94 -1.01
C ASN A 139 7.00 5.78 -1.52
N ALA A 140 8.32 5.86 -1.35
CA ALA A 140 9.23 4.78 -1.73
C ALA A 140 8.93 3.48 -0.97
N VAL A 141 8.74 3.57 0.35
CA VAL A 141 8.36 2.45 1.21
C VAL A 141 6.97 1.93 0.86
N GLY A 142 6.00 2.83 0.65
CA GLY A 142 4.64 2.46 0.24
C GLY A 142 4.62 1.68 -1.07
N LEU A 143 5.43 2.07 -2.06
CA LEU A 143 5.58 1.37 -3.32
C LEU A 143 6.23 -0.01 -3.13
N LEU A 144 7.38 -0.09 -2.46
CA LEU A 144 8.12 -1.35 -2.25
C LEU A 144 7.32 -2.35 -1.40
N PHE A 145 6.70 -1.88 -0.32
CA PHE A 145 5.84 -2.71 0.51
C PHE A 145 4.62 -3.22 -0.26
N SER A 146 3.99 -2.35 -1.07
CA SER A 146 2.81 -2.76 -1.86
C SER A 146 3.17 -3.69 -3.00
N LEU A 147 4.38 -3.60 -3.55
CA LEU A 147 4.93 -4.58 -4.49
C LEU A 147 5.00 -5.96 -3.84
N ALA A 148 5.65 -6.07 -2.69
CA ALA A 148 5.71 -7.33 -1.94
C ALA A 148 4.30 -7.83 -1.58
N PHE A 149 3.42 -6.94 -1.12
CA PHE A 149 2.06 -7.27 -0.72
C PHE A 149 1.19 -7.80 -1.87
N GLY A 150 1.19 -7.09 -3.00
CA GLY A 150 0.40 -7.46 -4.18
C GLY A 150 0.85 -8.79 -4.78
N ALA A 151 2.17 -8.97 -4.93
CA ALA A 151 2.75 -10.23 -5.37
C ALA A 151 2.37 -11.38 -4.42
N ASN A 152 2.60 -11.23 -3.12
CA ASN A 152 2.36 -12.31 -2.16
C ASN A 152 0.89 -12.71 -2.05
N LEU A 153 -0.03 -11.73 -2.08
CA LEU A 153 -1.46 -12.03 -2.03
C LEU A 153 -1.89 -12.90 -3.22
N LEU A 154 -1.41 -12.58 -4.43
CA LEU A 154 -1.67 -13.40 -5.61
C LEU A 154 -0.98 -14.77 -5.50
N ALA A 155 0.28 -14.82 -5.07
CA ALA A 155 1.04 -16.05 -4.92
C ALA A 155 0.34 -17.05 -3.99
N ILE A 156 -0.12 -16.60 -2.82
CA ILE A 156 -0.84 -17.45 -1.85
C ILE A 156 -2.14 -18.00 -2.45
N ILE A 157 -2.91 -17.15 -3.14
CA ILE A 157 -4.19 -17.57 -3.74
C ILE A 157 -3.94 -18.60 -4.84
N LEU A 158 -3.02 -18.33 -5.77
CA LEU A 158 -2.69 -19.24 -6.86
C LEU A 158 -2.12 -20.55 -6.31
N TRP A 159 -1.24 -20.50 -5.31
CA TRP A 159 -0.70 -21.70 -4.67
C TRP A 159 -1.80 -22.60 -4.09
N MET A 160 -2.70 -22.01 -3.29
CA MET A 160 -3.78 -22.79 -2.67
C MET A 160 -4.71 -23.41 -3.71
N GLN A 161 -5.02 -22.70 -4.79
CA GLN A 161 -5.98 -23.18 -5.80
C GLN A 161 -5.34 -24.13 -6.83
N GLN A 162 -4.17 -23.77 -7.36
CA GLN A 162 -3.50 -24.52 -8.43
C GLN A 162 -2.69 -25.69 -7.89
N THR A 163 -1.94 -25.50 -6.79
CA THR A 163 -1.08 -26.54 -6.22
C THR A 163 -1.81 -27.39 -5.19
N TRP A 164 -2.51 -26.76 -4.23
CA TRP A 164 -3.24 -27.49 -3.18
C TRP A 164 -4.68 -27.88 -3.56
N GLY A 165 -5.19 -27.44 -4.71
CA GLY A 165 -6.52 -27.80 -5.21
C GLY A 165 -7.68 -27.27 -4.34
N TYR A 166 -7.48 -26.19 -3.58
CA TYR A 166 -8.52 -25.62 -2.75
C TYR A 166 -9.62 -24.94 -3.59
N SER A 167 -10.87 -25.05 -3.16
CA SER A 167 -11.97 -24.26 -3.72
C SER A 167 -11.82 -22.77 -3.37
N ALA A 168 -12.51 -21.90 -4.09
CA ALA A 168 -12.49 -20.46 -3.83
C ALA A 168 -12.93 -20.13 -2.39
N LEU A 169 -13.96 -20.79 -1.85
CA LEU A 169 -14.38 -20.60 -0.45
C LEU A 169 -13.31 -21.06 0.53
N ARG A 170 -12.71 -22.24 0.29
CA ARG A 170 -11.67 -22.78 1.16
C ARG A 170 -10.43 -21.88 1.18
N THR A 171 -10.00 -21.36 0.03
CA THR A 171 -8.92 -20.37 -0.07
C THR A 171 -9.29 -19.07 0.65
N GLY A 172 -10.52 -18.58 0.50
CA GLY A 172 -11.00 -17.39 1.21
C GLY A 172 -10.94 -17.54 2.73
N LEU A 173 -11.40 -18.67 3.26
CA LEU A 173 -11.32 -19.00 4.68
C LEU A 173 -9.87 -19.15 5.16
N ALA A 174 -8.99 -19.74 4.33
CA ALA A 174 -7.58 -19.95 4.65
C ALA A 174 -6.75 -18.64 4.69
N VAL A 175 -7.15 -17.60 3.94
CA VAL A 175 -6.46 -16.30 3.94
C VAL A 175 -6.97 -15.38 5.06
N ALA A 176 -8.21 -15.57 5.54
CA ALA A 176 -8.87 -14.71 6.53
C ALA A 176 -8.08 -14.44 7.84
N PRO A 177 -7.27 -15.37 8.39
CA PRO A 177 -6.48 -15.09 9.59
C PRO A 177 -5.46 -13.96 9.44
N GLY A 178 -4.92 -13.74 8.23
CA GLY A 178 -3.96 -12.66 8.00
C GLY A 178 -4.56 -11.27 8.24
N PRO A 179 -5.64 -10.89 7.53
CA PRO A 179 -6.36 -9.65 7.77
C PRO A 179 -6.84 -9.45 9.22
N LEU A 180 -7.19 -10.51 9.95
CA LEU A 180 -7.58 -10.42 11.37
C LEU A 180 -6.46 -9.90 12.28
N MET A 181 -5.19 -10.08 11.89
CA MET A 181 -4.05 -9.58 12.67
C MET A 181 -3.81 -8.08 12.47
N VAL A 182 -4.21 -7.52 11.32
CA VAL A 182 -3.93 -6.13 10.94
C VAL A 182 -4.43 -5.12 11.99
N PRO A 183 -5.68 -5.18 12.50
CA PRO A 183 -6.19 -4.21 13.48
C PRO A 183 -5.47 -4.32 14.83
N VAL A 184 -5.12 -5.54 15.24
CA VAL A 184 -4.41 -5.81 16.49
C VAL A 184 -3.03 -5.15 16.43
N PHE A 185 -2.28 -5.40 15.36
CA PHE A 185 -0.94 -4.86 15.19
C PHE A 185 -0.94 -3.37 14.84
N ALA A 186 -1.98 -2.86 14.16
CA ALA A 186 -2.18 -1.43 13.98
C ALA A 186 -2.36 -0.71 15.33
N ALA A 187 -3.15 -1.28 16.24
CA ALA A 187 -3.31 -0.74 17.58
C ALA A 187 -1.99 -0.78 18.38
N ILE A 188 -1.20 -1.84 18.22
CA ILE A 188 0.15 -1.94 18.82
C ILE A 188 1.06 -0.84 18.26
N ALA A 189 1.12 -0.68 16.94
CA ALA A 189 1.92 0.36 16.27
C ALA A 189 1.59 1.75 16.80
N GLN A 190 0.30 2.07 16.95
CA GLN A 190 -0.15 3.35 17.51
C GLN A 190 0.30 3.55 18.96
N ARG A 191 0.25 2.51 19.80
CA ARG A 191 0.71 2.60 21.20
C ARG A 191 2.23 2.82 21.30
N ILE A 192 3.01 2.14 20.47
CA ILE A 192 4.48 2.24 20.50
C ILE A 192 5.01 3.48 19.76
N ALA A 193 4.20 4.13 18.91
CA ALA A 193 4.57 5.32 18.16
C ALA A 193 5.00 6.51 19.05
N HIS A 194 4.61 6.52 20.32
CA HIS A 194 5.09 7.53 21.28
C HIS A 194 6.54 7.31 21.74
N ARG A 195 7.10 6.11 21.55
CA ARG A 195 8.44 5.73 22.05
C ARG A 195 9.40 5.31 20.94
N VAL A 196 8.89 4.86 19.80
CA VAL A 196 9.66 4.32 18.68
C VAL A 196 9.37 5.17 17.45
N SER A 197 10.41 5.45 16.64
CA SER A 197 10.21 6.22 15.41
C SER A 197 9.31 5.50 14.41
N THR A 198 8.57 6.26 13.62
CA THR A 198 7.72 5.75 12.53
C THR A 198 8.51 4.90 11.53
N GLY A 199 9.75 5.29 11.23
CA GLY A 199 10.65 4.52 10.38
C GLY A 199 11.00 3.15 10.95
N ALA A 200 11.30 3.05 12.25
CA ALA A 200 11.61 1.78 12.91
C ALA A 200 10.40 0.85 13.01
N ILE A 201 9.21 1.38 13.30
CA ILE A 201 7.95 0.59 13.32
C ILE A 201 7.66 0.03 11.91
N THR A 202 7.82 0.87 10.89
CA THR A 202 7.59 0.47 9.50
C THR A 202 8.63 -0.56 9.02
N ALA A 203 9.89 -0.39 9.42
CA ALA A 203 10.95 -1.35 9.14
C ALA A 203 10.65 -2.71 9.81
N ALA A 204 10.27 -2.71 11.08
CA ALA A 204 9.88 -3.94 11.78
C ALA A 204 8.70 -4.64 11.10
N GLY A 205 7.66 -3.90 10.71
CA GLY A 205 6.53 -4.46 9.97
C GLY A 205 6.93 -5.05 8.61
N SER A 206 7.81 -4.36 7.88
CA SER A 206 8.33 -4.82 6.59
C SER A 206 9.21 -6.07 6.74
N VAL A 207 10.03 -6.16 7.79
CA VAL A 207 10.83 -7.36 8.11
C VAL A 207 9.92 -8.53 8.46
N LEU A 208 8.91 -8.35 9.32
CA LEU A 208 7.96 -9.43 9.62
C LEU A 208 7.25 -9.94 8.36
N TYR A 209 6.85 -9.03 7.47
CA TYR A 209 6.25 -9.40 6.19
C TYR A 209 7.21 -10.19 5.29
N GLY A 210 8.47 -9.77 5.21
CA GLY A 210 9.53 -10.48 4.49
C GLY A 210 9.80 -11.86 5.08
N LEU A 211 9.88 -11.97 6.41
CA LEU A 211 10.06 -13.25 7.12
C LEU A 211 8.88 -14.20 6.88
N ALA A 212 7.64 -13.68 6.82
CA ALA A 212 6.47 -14.49 6.48
C ALA A 212 6.58 -15.10 5.08
N SER A 213 7.07 -14.31 4.11
CA SER A 213 7.26 -14.75 2.73
C SER A 213 8.43 -15.73 2.61
N ALA A 214 9.54 -15.48 3.30
CA ALA A 214 10.68 -16.38 3.38
C ALA A 214 10.32 -17.72 4.02
N LEU A 215 9.46 -17.69 5.05
CA LEU A 215 8.97 -18.91 5.70
C LEU A 215 8.19 -19.78 4.72
N LEU A 216 7.37 -19.19 3.85
CA LEU A 216 6.71 -19.93 2.76
C LEU A 216 7.74 -20.50 1.79
N ALA A 217 8.67 -19.67 1.30
CA ALA A 217 9.71 -20.10 0.37
C ALA A 217 10.54 -21.31 0.88
N LEU A 218 10.72 -21.41 2.20
CA LEU A 218 11.52 -22.46 2.82
C LEU A 218 10.73 -23.72 3.20
N ARG A 219 9.43 -23.60 3.48
CA ARG A 219 8.66 -24.67 4.12
C ARG A 219 7.48 -25.18 3.32
N VAL A 220 6.98 -24.41 2.37
CA VAL A 220 5.74 -24.77 1.70
C VAL A 220 5.97 -26.01 0.84
N GLY A 221 5.17 -27.06 1.09
CA GLY A 221 5.19 -28.30 0.33
C GLY A 221 4.08 -28.33 -0.71
N THR A 222 4.20 -29.23 -1.68
CA THR A 222 3.10 -29.53 -2.62
C THR A 222 1.94 -30.23 -1.90
N THR A 223 2.21 -30.95 -0.80
CA THR A 223 1.17 -31.53 0.06
C THR A 223 0.56 -30.46 0.99
N PRO A 224 -0.77 -30.35 1.09
CA PRO A 224 -1.39 -29.29 1.89
C PRO A 224 -1.19 -29.49 3.40
N HIS A 225 -0.27 -28.74 4.01
CA HIS A 225 -0.12 -28.66 5.46
C HIS A 225 -0.41 -27.24 5.97
N TYR A 226 -1.67 -26.82 5.87
CA TYR A 226 -2.10 -25.46 6.18
C TYR A 226 -1.67 -24.97 7.57
N ALA A 227 -1.85 -25.78 8.61
CA ALA A 227 -1.57 -25.36 9.99
C ALA A 227 -0.09 -25.11 10.27
N SER A 228 0.81 -25.87 9.64
CA SER A 228 2.26 -25.78 9.85
C SER A 228 2.98 -24.87 8.85
N GLU A 229 2.44 -24.71 7.64
CA GLU A 229 3.11 -23.98 6.55
C GLU A 229 2.47 -22.60 6.31
N MET A 230 1.16 -22.57 6.09
CA MET A 230 0.48 -21.36 5.62
C MET A 230 -0.02 -20.47 6.75
N LEU A 231 -0.62 -21.06 7.79
CA LEU A 231 -1.18 -20.31 8.92
C LEU A 231 -0.12 -19.44 9.63
N PRO A 232 1.10 -19.94 9.95
CA PRO A 232 2.11 -19.11 10.58
C PRO A 232 2.55 -17.94 9.71
N SER A 233 2.68 -18.16 8.39
CA SER A 233 3.00 -17.09 7.44
C SER A 233 1.86 -16.08 7.31
N SER A 234 0.60 -16.52 7.24
CA SER A 234 -0.57 -15.62 7.21
C SER A 234 -0.64 -14.74 8.45
N LEU A 235 -0.41 -15.30 9.64
CA LEU A 235 -0.41 -14.52 10.89
C LEU A 235 0.75 -13.51 10.93
N LEU A 236 1.95 -13.92 10.51
CA LEU A 236 3.14 -13.07 10.52
C LEU A 236 3.06 -11.95 9.47
N SER A 237 2.54 -12.26 8.28
CA SER A 237 2.29 -11.27 7.23
C SER A 237 1.22 -10.28 7.65
N GLY A 238 0.13 -10.73 8.28
CA GLY A 238 -0.90 -9.87 8.86
C GLY A 238 -0.37 -8.92 9.93
N ALA A 239 0.51 -9.42 10.82
CA ALA A 239 1.22 -8.60 11.79
C ALA A 239 2.11 -7.54 11.12
N GLY A 240 2.88 -7.95 10.10
CA GLY A 240 3.72 -7.04 9.31
C GLY A 240 2.93 -5.91 8.64
N VAL A 241 1.80 -6.26 8.01
CA VAL A 241 0.85 -5.30 7.41
C VAL A 241 0.28 -4.33 8.44
N GLY A 242 -0.13 -4.84 9.60
CA GLY A 242 -0.68 -4.03 10.69
C GLY A 242 0.31 -3.01 11.26
N LEU A 243 1.61 -3.34 11.30
CA LEU A 243 2.64 -2.40 11.73
C LEU A 243 3.01 -1.40 10.62
N ALA A 244 3.20 -1.86 9.40
CA ALA A 244 3.76 -1.05 8.32
C ALA A 244 2.73 -0.10 7.69
N LEU A 245 1.60 -0.60 7.20
CA LEU A 245 0.69 0.19 6.36
C LEU A 245 0.12 1.43 7.07
N PRO A 246 -0.43 1.35 8.29
CA PRO A 246 -0.95 2.53 8.98
C PRO A 246 0.15 3.56 9.25
N THR A 247 1.37 3.09 9.56
CA THR A 247 2.51 3.95 9.86
C THR A 247 3.03 4.67 8.61
N ILE A 248 3.08 4.00 7.46
CA ILE A 248 3.41 4.61 6.16
C ILE A 248 2.43 5.74 5.82
N LEU A 249 1.13 5.48 5.95
CA LEU A 249 0.08 6.45 5.62
C LEU A 249 0.10 7.66 6.57
N ALA A 250 0.31 7.43 7.86
CA ALA A 250 0.44 8.50 8.84
C ALA A 250 1.69 9.35 8.56
N ALA A 251 2.85 8.72 8.37
CA ALA A 251 4.12 9.42 8.14
C ALA A 251 4.09 10.29 6.87
N ALA A 252 3.41 9.83 5.82
CA ALA A 252 3.30 10.60 4.58
C ALA A 252 2.47 11.88 4.70
N THR A 253 1.62 12.01 5.71
CA THR A 253 0.76 13.18 5.88
C THR A 253 1.13 14.05 7.09
N THR A 254 2.00 13.55 7.97
CA THR A 254 2.34 14.21 9.24
C THR A 254 3.04 15.56 9.03
N ASP A 255 3.96 15.64 8.08
CA ASP A 255 4.76 16.86 7.83
C ASP A 255 4.20 17.73 6.68
N LEU A 256 2.99 17.42 6.20
CA LEU A 256 2.36 18.16 5.11
C LEU A 256 1.45 19.28 5.65
N PRO A 257 1.43 20.47 5.02
CA PRO A 257 0.42 21.48 5.32
C PRO A 257 -1.00 20.90 5.14
N ALA A 258 -1.95 21.29 6.00
CA ALA A 258 -3.32 20.76 5.96
C ALA A 258 -3.99 20.90 4.58
N ALA A 259 -3.69 21.96 3.84
CA ALA A 259 -4.18 22.19 2.49
C ALA A 259 -3.66 21.18 1.44
N GLN A 260 -2.54 20.49 1.72
CA GLN A 260 -1.89 19.54 0.83
C GLN A 260 -2.00 18.08 1.31
N ALA A 261 -2.56 17.85 2.51
CA ALA A 261 -2.68 16.52 3.09
C ALA A 261 -3.53 15.56 2.23
N ALA A 262 -4.61 16.07 1.60
CA ALA A 262 -5.44 15.30 0.68
C ALA A 262 -4.66 14.84 -0.55
N THR A 263 -3.92 15.77 -1.18
CA THR A 263 -3.03 15.46 -2.30
C THR A 263 -1.95 14.46 -1.90
N GLY A 264 -1.30 14.67 -0.75
CA GLY A 264 -0.26 13.76 -0.25
C GLY A 264 -0.77 12.34 -0.03
N SER A 265 -1.95 12.19 0.58
CA SER A 265 -2.60 10.89 0.77
C SER A 265 -2.93 10.21 -0.58
N ALA A 266 -3.38 10.98 -1.57
CA ALA A 266 -3.66 10.48 -2.91
C ALA A 266 -2.39 9.96 -3.60
N VAL A 267 -1.27 10.69 -3.51
CA VAL A 267 0.02 10.26 -4.08
C VAL A 267 0.52 8.97 -3.43
N VAL A 268 0.41 8.84 -2.10
CA VAL A 268 0.83 7.61 -1.41
C VAL A 268 -0.03 6.44 -1.83
N THR A 269 -1.34 6.64 -1.93
CA THR A 269 -2.27 5.60 -2.39
C THR A 269 -1.95 5.18 -3.83
N MET A 270 -1.63 6.13 -4.69
CA MET A 270 -1.20 5.87 -6.07
C MET A 270 0.12 5.09 -6.12
N SER A 271 1.13 5.51 -5.36
CA SER A 271 2.42 4.80 -5.24
C SER A 271 2.22 3.35 -4.79
N ARG A 272 1.33 3.13 -3.83
CA ARG A 272 0.94 1.78 -3.39
C ARG A 272 0.28 0.98 -4.50
N GLN A 273 -0.65 1.57 -5.24
CA GLN A 273 -1.34 0.89 -6.34
C GLN A 273 -0.38 0.49 -7.45
N ILE A 274 0.55 1.38 -7.82
CA ILE A 274 1.64 1.07 -8.77
C ILE A 274 2.49 -0.08 -8.25
N GLY A 275 2.88 -0.04 -6.97
CA GLY A 275 3.59 -1.12 -6.31
C GLY A 275 2.87 -2.47 -6.45
N THR A 276 1.59 -2.53 -6.05
CA THR A 276 0.76 -3.75 -6.16
C THR A 276 0.73 -4.30 -7.59
N THR A 277 0.52 -3.43 -8.59
CA THR A 277 0.51 -3.82 -10.00
C THR A 277 1.86 -4.38 -10.44
N LEU A 278 2.97 -3.71 -10.09
CA LEU A 278 4.33 -4.20 -10.38
C LEU A 278 4.61 -5.54 -9.72
N GLY A 279 4.16 -5.72 -8.48
CA GLY A 279 4.34 -6.97 -7.74
C GLY A 279 3.61 -8.14 -8.39
N VAL A 280 2.34 -7.94 -8.73
CA VAL A 280 1.52 -8.92 -9.45
C VAL A 280 2.19 -9.30 -10.77
N ALA A 281 2.63 -8.31 -11.55
CA ALA A 281 3.28 -8.55 -12.83
C ALA A 281 4.61 -9.30 -12.70
N ALA A 282 5.44 -8.93 -11.72
CA ALA A 282 6.70 -9.61 -11.45
C ALA A 282 6.46 -11.08 -11.08
N LEU A 283 5.45 -11.37 -10.24
CA LEU A 283 5.08 -12.74 -9.92
C LEU A 283 4.61 -13.49 -11.17
N VAL A 284 3.69 -12.93 -11.95
CA VAL A 284 3.17 -13.57 -13.17
C VAL A 284 4.31 -13.87 -14.15
N ALA A 285 5.26 -12.95 -14.33
CA ALA A 285 6.41 -13.16 -15.20
C ALA A 285 7.30 -14.32 -14.70
N VAL A 286 7.53 -14.42 -13.39
CA VAL A 286 8.29 -15.53 -12.80
C VAL A 286 7.55 -16.86 -12.99
N LEU A 287 6.24 -16.89 -12.73
CA LEU A 287 5.43 -18.09 -12.93
C LEU A 287 5.36 -18.51 -14.40
N ALA A 288 5.31 -17.56 -15.33
CA ALA A 288 5.33 -17.84 -16.77
C ALA A 288 6.67 -18.41 -17.26
N SER A 289 7.77 -18.18 -16.53
CA SER A 289 9.09 -18.74 -16.83
C SER A 289 9.32 -20.15 -16.27
N ALA A 290 8.32 -20.71 -15.56
CA ALA A 290 8.41 -22.06 -15.01
C ALA A 290 8.55 -23.10 -16.12
N SER A 291 9.50 -24.02 -15.97
CA SER A 291 9.67 -25.13 -16.90
C SER A 291 8.55 -26.17 -16.66
N PRO A 292 7.98 -26.79 -17.71
CA PRO A 292 6.93 -27.81 -17.54
C PRO A 292 7.32 -29.05 -16.72
N ALA A 293 8.63 -29.23 -16.43
CA ALA A 293 9.19 -30.38 -15.73
C ALA A 293 9.20 -30.25 -14.20
N ASP A 294 9.08 -29.03 -13.66
CA ASP A 294 8.86 -28.77 -12.24
C ASP A 294 7.40 -28.31 -12.13
N ASP A 295 6.58 -28.88 -11.24
CA ASP A 295 5.14 -28.61 -11.08
C ASP A 295 4.78 -27.15 -10.66
N GLY A 296 5.52 -26.15 -11.12
CA GLY A 296 5.42 -24.74 -10.76
C GLY A 296 6.07 -24.40 -9.42
N HIS A 297 6.39 -25.39 -8.58
CA HIS A 297 6.89 -25.21 -7.21
C HIS A 297 8.09 -24.25 -7.14
N ALA A 298 9.13 -24.51 -7.93
CA ALA A 298 10.34 -23.70 -7.92
C ALA A 298 10.07 -22.23 -8.30
N ALA A 299 9.15 -21.98 -9.23
CA ALA A 299 8.78 -20.63 -9.65
C ALA A 299 8.04 -19.87 -8.54
N PHE A 300 7.16 -20.55 -7.78
CA PHE A 300 6.54 -19.95 -6.59
C PHE A 300 7.57 -19.64 -5.50
N VAL A 301 8.51 -20.56 -5.22
CA VAL A 301 9.62 -20.33 -4.28
C VAL A 301 10.46 -19.13 -4.70
N GLN A 302 10.81 -19.02 -5.99
CA GLN A 302 11.50 -17.85 -6.52
C GLN A 302 10.68 -16.57 -6.36
N GLY A 303 9.37 -16.62 -6.62
CA GLY A 303 8.43 -15.53 -6.38
C GLY A 303 8.45 -15.05 -4.92
N TRP A 304 8.40 -15.96 -3.95
CA TRP A 304 8.48 -15.61 -2.53
C TRP A 304 9.83 -15.05 -2.11
N TRP A 305 10.94 -15.46 -2.74
CA TRP A 305 12.24 -14.81 -2.51
C TRP A 305 12.30 -13.38 -3.07
N ILE A 306 11.69 -13.12 -4.22
CA ILE A 306 11.55 -11.76 -4.78
C ILE A 306 10.69 -10.89 -3.85
N ILE A 307 9.56 -11.43 -3.37
CA ILE A 307 8.68 -10.77 -2.39
C ILE A 307 9.46 -10.44 -1.11
N THR A 308 10.22 -11.41 -0.58
CA THR A 308 11.06 -11.24 0.61
C THR A 308 12.06 -10.11 0.40
N SER A 309 12.75 -10.11 -0.74
CA SER A 309 13.74 -9.09 -1.09
C SER A 309 13.10 -7.70 -1.17
N ALA A 310 11.94 -7.57 -1.82
CA ALA A 310 11.19 -6.32 -1.88
C ALA A 310 10.73 -5.82 -0.50
N ALA A 311 10.29 -6.72 0.38
CA ALA A 311 9.92 -6.40 1.75
C ALA A 311 11.14 -5.94 2.59
N LEU A 312 12.30 -6.56 2.41
CA LEU A 312 13.54 -6.14 3.08
C LEU A 312 14.06 -4.80 2.54
N LEU A 313 13.96 -4.55 1.22
CA LEU A 313 14.24 -3.24 0.64
C LEU A 313 13.29 -2.16 1.19
N SER A 314 12.00 -2.49 1.35
CA SER A 314 11.04 -1.63 2.04
C SER A 314 11.47 -1.34 3.48
N ALA A 315 11.97 -2.34 4.21
CA ALA A 315 12.47 -2.16 5.57
C ALA A 315 13.68 -1.22 5.64
N LEU A 316 14.63 -1.36 4.70
CA LEU A 316 15.78 -0.47 4.59
C LEU A 316 15.35 0.96 4.23
N ALA A 317 14.44 1.12 3.27
CA ALA A 317 13.89 2.42 2.89
C ALA A 317 13.12 3.08 4.06
N ALA A 318 12.47 2.29 4.92
CA ALA A 318 11.74 2.79 6.07
C ALA A 318 12.64 3.49 7.10
N LEU A 319 13.92 3.12 7.19
CA LEU A 319 14.89 3.84 8.02
C LEU A 319 15.03 5.31 7.56
N GLY A 320 14.82 5.58 6.28
CA GLY A 320 14.80 6.91 5.69
C GLY A 320 13.66 7.81 6.19
N MET A 321 12.55 7.24 6.66
CA MET A 321 11.41 7.95 7.24
C MET A 321 11.71 8.52 8.63
N THR A 322 12.77 8.04 9.30
CA THR A 322 13.14 8.50 10.64
C THR A 322 13.56 9.97 10.58
N PRO A 323 12.98 10.86 11.42
CA PRO A 323 13.43 12.23 11.50
C PRO A 323 14.92 12.26 11.85
N ARG A 324 15.74 12.98 11.06
CA ARG A 324 17.08 13.35 11.55
C ARG A 324 16.85 14.23 12.75
N ARG A 325 17.46 13.86 13.88
CA ARG A 325 17.56 14.69 15.09
C ARG A 325 18.35 15.97 14.71
N SER A 326 17.69 16.92 14.08
CA SER A 326 18.26 18.21 13.66
C SER A 326 17.88 19.24 14.72
N GLU A 327 18.88 19.59 15.54
CA GLU A 327 19.33 20.94 15.92
C GLU A 327 18.34 22.01 16.45
N ASN A 328 17.02 21.80 16.46
CA ASN A 328 16.08 22.77 17.02
C ASN A 328 16.00 22.76 18.56
N ALA A 329 16.59 21.75 19.20
CA ALA A 329 16.74 21.74 20.66
C ALA A 329 17.75 22.81 21.13
N SER A 330 18.73 23.16 20.31
CA SER A 330 19.75 24.18 20.64
C SER A 330 19.22 25.60 20.43
N ALA A 331 18.39 25.82 19.41
CA ALA A 331 17.78 27.14 19.14
C ALA A 331 16.71 27.53 20.18
N THR A 332 15.96 26.55 20.71
CA THR A 332 14.94 26.81 21.74
C THR A 332 15.55 27.02 23.14
N ALA A 333 16.73 26.43 23.40
CA ALA A 333 17.48 26.64 24.63
C ALA A 333 18.18 28.02 24.67
N ALA A 334 18.69 28.51 23.53
CA ALA A 334 19.36 29.81 23.44
C ALA A 334 18.41 31.01 23.59
N VAL A 335 17.11 30.85 23.31
CA VAL A 335 16.09 31.92 23.47
C VAL A 335 15.58 32.02 24.92
N ARG A 336 15.89 31.05 25.79
CA ARG A 336 15.39 31.00 27.18
C ARG A 336 16.36 31.46 28.26
N THR A 337 17.55 31.94 27.91
CA THR A 337 18.45 32.62 28.86
C THR A 337 18.24 34.13 28.78
N PRO A 338 17.48 34.75 29.71
CA PRO A 338 17.47 36.21 29.83
C PRO A 338 18.87 36.70 30.25
N PRO A 339 19.30 37.90 29.80
CA PRO A 339 20.57 38.47 30.22
C PRO A 339 20.53 38.75 31.73
N SER A 340 21.53 38.24 32.47
CA SER A 340 21.77 38.62 33.85
C SER A 340 22.12 40.11 33.90
N THR A 341 21.18 40.94 34.33
CA THR A 341 21.46 42.33 34.67
C THR A 341 22.29 42.35 35.96
N SER A 342 23.59 42.55 35.82
CA SER A 342 24.46 43.04 36.87
C SER A 342 24.01 44.45 37.26
N VAL A 343 23.45 44.58 38.47
CA VAL A 343 23.23 45.88 39.10
C VAL A 343 24.48 46.21 39.90
N GLU A 344 25.32 47.07 39.34
CA GLU A 344 26.28 47.88 40.09
C GLU A 344 25.58 49.15 40.58
N GLY A 345 25.79 49.51 41.86
CA GLY A 345 25.91 50.90 42.29
C GLY A 345 24.70 51.57 42.96
N SER A 346 24.64 51.49 44.29
CA SER A 346 24.48 52.65 45.19
C SER A 346 25.00 52.31 46.58
#